data_AF-A0A816GF85-F1
#
_entry.id   AF-A0A816GF85-F1
#
_cell.length_a   1.000
_cell.length_b   1.000
_cell.length_c   1.000
_cell.angle_alpha   90.00
_cell.angle_beta   90.00
_cell.angle_gamma   90.00
#
_symmetry.space_group_name_H-M   'P 1'
#
loop_
_entity.id
_entity.type
_entity.pdbx_description
1 polymer ?
#
loop_
_entity_poly.entity_id
_entity_poly.type
_entity_poly.pdbx_seq_one_letter_code
_entity_poly.pdbx_strand_id
1 'polypeptide(L)'
;MTQKTQHSQPIWNEVDLSQSFNQLSCSLKHPKTKEKKKVSKQRKIIPYTELDLTQLIGVNINQVPSYLCSSNESFKETIHDIRPKISQNHLEELRHVAILMYKMLLLEKLQTLWITYRKSGMGELQQPPSTKHVGLKIWSFEIRSRIKHVENANITDDEKCQLFVDHCQKKLNDQNEIYRNQLRCRTSRVMDYTSPMELTIEKFIKQGFLCQRIEYDCQISLVQYHYTDAVLKRQYLIENPNENQIQLFKRLCKLKYEEAITKYHFNSLKQCIPEHSTLNSIRNQLIGTSSVIDSIQDITVRKKSSKHYIEVAEQAKDDIMILARDTAEGQMRQYQKQYNMEMNQVWQHEKTLPLDQRLTSTMIHLMEKRLANIDARVEYIYKCKAQLFQIKIKIP
;
A
#
# COMPACT_ATOMS: atom_id res chain seq x y z
N MET A 1 -3.60 -45.46 -28.17
CA MET A 1 -4.29 -44.19 -28.41
C MET A 1 -4.98 -43.77 -27.12
N THR A 2 -4.35 -42.90 -26.35
CA THR A 2 -4.83 -42.43 -25.05
C THR A 2 -4.90 -40.91 -25.10
N GLN A 3 -6.12 -40.37 -25.20
CA GLN A 3 -6.36 -38.94 -25.20
C GLN A 3 -6.15 -38.39 -23.78
N LYS A 4 -5.16 -37.50 -23.63
CA LYS A 4 -4.98 -36.63 -22.47
C LYS A 4 -6.00 -35.49 -22.55
N THR A 5 -6.95 -35.47 -21.63
CA THR A 5 -7.85 -34.35 -21.43
C THR A 5 -7.07 -33.19 -20.81
N GLN A 6 -6.81 -32.14 -21.59
CA GLN A 6 -6.31 -30.87 -21.09
C GLN A 6 -7.44 -30.15 -20.35
N HIS A 7 -7.32 -30.02 -19.02
CA HIS A 7 -8.16 -29.12 -18.25
C HIS A 7 -7.73 -27.67 -18.50
N SER A 8 -8.38 -27.03 -19.47
CA SER A 8 -8.34 -25.57 -19.64
C SER A 8 -9.08 -24.90 -18.48
N GLN A 9 -8.37 -24.18 -17.62
CA GLN A 9 -8.98 -23.31 -16.63
C GLN A 9 -9.70 -22.14 -17.34
N PRO A 10 -10.95 -21.80 -16.96
CA PRO A 10 -11.60 -20.62 -17.50
C PRO A 10 -10.89 -19.37 -16.98
N ILE A 11 -10.48 -18.50 -17.91
CA ILE A 11 -9.86 -17.20 -17.62
C ILE A 11 -10.97 -16.26 -17.16
N TRP A 12 -10.98 -15.93 -15.87
CA TRP A 12 -11.82 -14.87 -15.33
C TRP A 12 -11.09 -13.55 -15.53
N ASN A 13 -11.59 -12.68 -16.41
CA ASN A 13 -11.06 -11.33 -16.54
C ASN A 13 -11.12 -10.61 -15.19
N GLU A 14 -9.95 -10.29 -14.64
CA GLU A 14 -9.78 -9.54 -13.42
C GLU A 14 -10.40 -8.15 -13.59
N VAL A 15 -11.35 -7.79 -12.71
CA VAL A 15 -11.49 -6.37 -12.37
C VAL A 15 -10.21 -6.04 -11.63
N ASP A 16 -9.34 -5.26 -12.26
CA ASP A 16 -8.02 -4.90 -11.75
C ASP A 16 -8.15 -3.93 -10.56
N LEU A 17 -8.46 -4.50 -9.39
CA LEU A 17 -8.60 -3.82 -8.10
C LEU A 17 -7.26 -3.21 -7.61
N SER A 18 -6.16 -3.39 -8.34
CA SER A 18 -4.83 -2.85 -8.03
C SER A 18 -4.63 -1.39 -8.45
N GLN A 19 -5.45 -0.89 -9.39
CA GLN A 19 -5.23 0.43 -10.02
C GLN A 19 -5.41 1.61 -9.06
N SER A 20 -6.27 1.47 -8.04
CA SER A 20 -6.57 2.53 -7.08
C SER A 20 -5.40 2.90 -6.15
N PHE A 21 -4.37 2.03 -6.04
CA PHE A 21 -3.17 2.29 -5.22
C PHE A 21 -1.95 2.69 -6.07
N ASN A 22 -1.85 2.18 -7.31
CA ASN A 22 -0.74 2.50 -8.22
C ASN A 22 -0.64 4.00 -8.54
N GLN A 23 -1.76 4.74 -8.49
CA GLN A 23 -1.77 6.20 -8.68
C GLN A 23 -1.10 6.99 -7.53
N LEU A 24 -1.02 6.43 -6.32
CA LEU A 24 -0.32 7.08 -5.20
C LEU A 24 1.20 6.83 -5.23
N SER A 25 1.64 5.68 -5.75
CA SER A 25 3.07 5.37 -5.94
C SER A 25 3.75 6.19 -7.05
N CYS A 26 2.97 6.86 -7.90
CA CYS A 26 3.50 7.63 -9.03
C CYS A 26 4.07 9.01 -8.66
N SER A 27 3.91 9.48 -7.41
CA SER A 27 4.45 10.79 -6.99
C SER A 27 5.92 10.80 -6.57
N LEU A 28 6.64 9.66 -6.66
CA LEU A 28 8.10 9.58 -6.38
C LEU A 28 8.96 9.35 -7.62
N LYS A 29 8.39 9.47 -8.83
CA LYS A 29 9.19 9.52 -10.06
C LYS A 29 9.42 10.98 -10.46
N HIS A 30 10.55 11.55 -10.04
CA HIS A 30 11.10 12.70 -10.74
C HIS A 30 11.27 12.36 -12.24
N PRO A 31 11.04 13.34 -13.14
CA PRO A 31 11.01 13.10 -14.57
C PRO A 31 12.41 12.71 -15.05
N LYS A 32 12.59 11.44 -15.45
CA LYS A 32 13.73 11.07 -16.28
C LYS A 32 13.39 11.44 -17.72
N THR A 33 13.91 12.58 -18.17
CA THR A 33 14.15 12.84 -19.59
C THR A 33 14.92 11.64 -20.15
N LYS A 34 14.31 10.91 -21.09
CA LYS A 34 15.02 9.93 -21.91
C LYS A 34 14.56 10.03 -23.34
N GLU A 35 15.40 10.69 -24.13
CA GLU A 35 15.53 10.50 -25.57
C GLU A 35 15.51 9.01 -25.92
N LYS A 36 14.68 8.68 -26.91
CA LYS A 36 14.60 7.34 -27.49
C LYS A 36 15.80 7.13 -28.41
N LYS A 37 16.88 6.54 -27.90
CA LYS A 37 17.80 5.75 -28.74
C LYS A 37 17.40 4.28 -28.63
N LYS A 38 16.77 3.76 -29.69
CA LYS A 38 16.56 2.32 -29.90
C LYS A 38 17.93 1.67 -30.10
N VAL A 39 18.41 0.95 -29.10
CA VAL A 39 19.47 -0.05 -29.26
C VAL A 39 18.90 -1.38 -28.81
N SER A 40 18.71 -2.29 -29.76
CA SER A 40 18.34 -3.68 -29.52
C SER A 40 19.50 -4.38 -28.79
N LYS A 41 19.44 -4.43 -27.46
CA LYS A 41 20.30 -5.32 -26.66
C LYS A 41 19.51 -6.59 -26.35
N GLN A 42 19.99 -7.71 -26.87
CA GLN A 42 19.68 -9.05 -26.34
C GLN A 42 19.90 -9.00 -24.83
N ARG A 43 18.85 -9.21 -24.04
CA ARG A 43 18.93 -9.23 -22.58
C ARG A 43 19.62 -10.52 -22.17
N LYS A 44 20.88 -10.41 -21.76
CA LYS A 44 21.60 -11.48 -21.05
C LYS A 44 20.74 -11.89 -19.84
N ILE A 45 20.34 -13.16 -19.78
CA ILE A 45 19.61 -13.72 -18.64
C ILE A 45 20.61 -13.84 -17.48
N ILE A 46 20.41 -13.07 -16.42
CA ILE A 46 21.25 -13.11 -15.21
C ILE A 46 20.55 -14.00 -14.18
N PRO A 47 21.22 -15.03 -13.62
CA PRO A 47 20.65 -15.86 -12.55
C PRO A 47 20.28 -15.00 -11.33
N TYR A 48 19.13 -15.24 -10.70
CA TYR A 48 18.72 -14.46 -9.51
C TYR A 48 19.69 -14.59 -8.33
N THR A 49 20.48 -15.66 -8.29
CA THR A 49 21.56 -15.85 -7.32
C THR A 49 22.62 -14.75 -7.39
N GLU A 50 22.85 -14.18 -8.59
CA GLU A 50 23.85 -13.14 -8.87
C GLU A 50 23.29 -11.72 -8.72
N LEU A 51 21.97 -11.56 -8.61
CA LEU A 51 21.34 -10.25 -8.43
C LEU A 51 21.58 -9.72 -7.02
N ASP A 52 21.88 -8.43 -6.90
CA ASP A 52 21.96 -7.78 -5.59
C ASP A 52 20.57 -7.71 -4.92
N LEU A 53 20.54 -7.50 -3.61
CA LEU A 53 19.28 -7.49 -2.85
C LEU A 53 18.31 -6.40 -3.35
N THR A 54 18.83 -5.26 -3.81
CA THR A 54 18.01 -4.16 -4.35
C THR A 54 17.34 -4.55 -5.66
N GLN A 55 18.05 -5.26 -6.54
CA GLN A 55 17.54 -5.80 -7.80
C GLN A 55 16.52 -6.91 -7.56
N LEU A 56 16.75 -7.75 -6.54
CA LEU A 56 15.86 -8.85 -6.20
C LEU A 56 14.53 -8.39 -5.65
N ILE A 57 14.53 -7.39 -4.76
CA ILE A 57 13.31 -6.93 -4.08
C ILE A 57 12.73 -5.66 -4.67
N GLY A 58 13.48 -4.95 -5.53
CA GLY A 58 13.05 -3.71 -6.18
C GLY A 58 13.05 -2.49 -5.28
N VAL A 59 13.79 -2.52 -4.16
CA VAL A 59 13.88 -1.45 -3.16
C VAL A 59 15.34 -1.13 -2.89
N ASN A 60 15.72 0.14 -3.02
CA ASN A 60 17.08 0.59 -2.71
C ASN A 60 17.26 0.73 -1.19
N ILE A 61 17.67 -0.36 -0.54
CA ILE A 61 17.91 -0.39 0.92
C ILE A 61 19.08 0.54 1.32
N ASN A 62 19.97 0.86 0.37
CA ASN A 62 21.11 1.73 0.62
C ASN A 62 20.76 3.22 0.55
N GLN A 63 19.56 3.58 0.09
CA GLN A 63 19.11 4.95 0.05
C GLN A 63 18.94 5.49 1.47
N VAL A 64 19.60 6.62 1.75
CA VAL A 64 19.44 7.37 2.99
C VAL A 64 18.25 8.32 2.81
N PRO A 65 17.27 8.33 3.73
CA PRO A 65 16.16 9.26 3.64
C PRO A 65 16.62 10.70 3.91
N SER A 66 15.96 11.68 3.28
CA SER A 66 16.36 13.09 3.33
C SER A 66 16.43 13.67 4.74
N TYR A 67 15.58 13.20 5.66
CA TYR A 67 15.57 13.62 7.07
C TYR A 67 16.76 13.08 7.89
N LEU A 68 17.57 12.18 7.31
CA LEU A 68 18.83 11.69 7.86
C LEU A 68 20.05 12.15 7.05
N CYS A 69 19.87 12.96 6.01
CA CYS A 69 20.98 13.54 5.28
C CYS A 69 21.72 14.57 6.15
N SER A 70 23.02 14.73 5.90
CA SER A 70 23.85 15.65 6.68
C SER A 70 23.46 17.12 6.56
N SER A 71 22.81 17.49 5.46
CA SER A 71 22.26 18.82 5.21
C SER A 71 20.95 19.11 5.95
N ASN A 72 20.36 18.13 6.63
CA ASN A 72 19.12 18.32 7.38
C ASN A 72 19.43 18.54 8.87
N GLU A 73 19.08 19.73 9.38
CA GLU A 73 19.33 20.13 10.77
C GLU A 73 18.35 19.48 11.77
N SER A 74 17.21 18.92 11.35
CA SER A 74 16.17 18.42 12.26
C SER A 74 16.68 17.28 13.15
N PHE A 75 17.56 16.41 12.63
CA PHE A 75 18.21 15.37 13.41
C PHE A 75 19.16 15.96 14.45
N LYS A 76 19.93 16.99 14.05
CA LYS A 76 20.86 17.66 14.96
C LYS A 76 20.14 18.38 16.08
N GLU A 77 19.05 19.08 15.79
CA GLU A 77 18.19 19.71 16.79
C GLU A 77 17.68 18.68 17.81
N THR A 78 17.14 17.56 17.32
CA THR A 78 16.65 16.45 18.17
C THR A 78 17.73 15.90 19.10
N ILE A 79 18.97 15.77 18.61
CA ILE A 79 20.10 15.29 19.43
C ILE A 79 20.63 16.37 20.37
N HIS A 80 20.60 17.65 19.97
CA HIS A 80 21.04 18.76 20.81
C HIS A 80 20.17 18.90 22.07
N ASP A 81 18.87 18.61 21.98
CA ASP A 81 17.94 18.62 23.12
C ASP A 81 18.34 17.64 24.24
N ILE A 82 18.96 16.52 23.88
CA ILE A 82 19.43 15.50 24.83
C ILE A 82 20.92 15.59 25.14
N ARG A 83 21.72 16.22 24.27
CA ARG A 83 23.16 16.42 24.44
C ARG A 83 23.64 17.74 23.81
N PRO A 84 23.48 18.88 24.50
CA PRO A 84 23.79 20.20 23.94
C PRO A 84 25.26 20.41 23.54
N LYS A 85 26.19 19.70 24.19
CA LYS A 85 27.65 19.84 23.96
C LYS A 85 28.24 18.69 23.15
N ILE A 86 27.48 18.12 22.21
CA ILE A 86 27.98 17.05 21.35
C ILE A 86 28.99 17.60 20.31
N SER A 87 30.13 16.92 20.14
CA SER A 87 31.07 17.27 19.08
C SER A 87 30.54 16.83 17.71
N GLN A 88 30.97 17.50 16.63
CA GLN A 88 30.52 17.16 15.28
C GLN A 88 30.80 15.69 14.93
N ASN A 89 31.96 15.16 15.32
CA ASN A 89 32.30 13.75 15.08
C ASN A 89 31.32 12.79 15.75
N HIS A 90 30.92 13.05 17.00
CA HIS A 90 29.94 12.21 17.70
C HIS A 90 28.53 12.36 17.11
N LEU A 91 28.16 13.56 16.65
CA LEU A 91 26.89 13.80 15.95
C LEU A 91 26.82 12.99 14.65
N GLU A 92 27.89 12.96 13.86
CA GLU A 92 27.97 12.12 12.67
C GLU A 92 27.86 10.63 13.01
N GLU A 93 28.53 10.15 14.05
CA GLU A 93 28.40 8.75 14.47
C GLU A 93 26.96 8.41 14.89
N LEU A 94 26.28 9.30 15.64
CA LEU A 94 24.86 9.13 15.98
C LEU A 94 23.96 9.15 14.74
N ARG A 95 24.28 9.94 13.71
CA ARG A 95 23.57 9.91 12.43
C ARG A 95 23.74 8.56 11.72
N HIS A 96 24.95 7.99 11.74
CA HIS A 96 25.19 6.65 11.20
C HIS A 96 24.41 5.57 11.96
N VAL A 97 24.34 5.68 13.29
CA VAL A 97 23.48 4.84 14.14
C VAL A 97 22.01 4.95 13.70
N ALA A 98 21.51 6.18 13.52
CA ALA A 98 20.14 6.45 13.08
C ALA A 98 19.85 5.85 11.69
N ILE A 99 20.80 5.97 10.74
CA ILE A 99 20.69 5.37 9.40
C ILE A 99 20.62 3.84 9.48
N LEU A 100 21.41 3.21 10.35
CA LEU A 100 21.39 1.76 10.54
C LEU A 100 20.05 1.30 11.15
N MET A 101 19.53 2.01 12.16
CA MET A 101 18.21 1.74 12.74
C MET A 101 17.09 1.87 11.70
N TYR A 102 17.13 2.91 10.86
CA TYR A 102 16.19 3.06 9.74
C TYR A 102 16.24 1.86 8.78
N LYS A 103 17.46 1.47 8.37
CA LYS A 103 17.66 0.34 7.45
C LYS A 103 17.16 -0.98 8.05
N MET A 104 17.36 -1.19 9.34
CA MET A 104 16.84 -2.36 10.05
C MET A 104 15.30 -2.40 10.09
N LEU A 105 14.64 -1.26 10.37
CA LEU A 105 13.17 -1.17 10.32
C LEU A 105 12.61 -1.41 8.90
N LEU A 106 13.30 -0.90 7.88
CA LEU A 106 12.96 -1.17 6.49
C LEU A 106 13.08 -2.67 6.17
N LEU A 107 14.17 -3.32 6.58
CA LEU A 107 14.37 -4.75 6.40
C LEU A 107 13.30 -5.59 7.13
N GLU A 108 12.92 -5.21 8.34
CA GLU A 108 11.87 -5.90 9.09
C GLU A 108 10.52 -5.89 8.35
N LYS A 109 10.16 -4.74 7.77
CA LYS A 109 8.94 -4.62 6.96
C LYS A 109 9.02 -5.43 5.67
N LEU A 110 10.16 -5.40 5.00
CA LEU A 110 10.41 -6.25 3.84
C LEU A 110 10.31 -7.74 4.20
N GLN A 111 10.97 -8.19 5.27
CA GLN A 111 10.88 -9.56 5.76
C GLN A 111 9.42 -9.97 6.00
N THR A 112 8.63 -9.12 6.65
CA THR A 112 7.20 -9.40 6.89
C THR A 112 6.44 -9.58 5.58
N LEU A 113 6.68 -8.73 4.57
CA LEU A 113 6.09 -8.85 3.24
C LEU A 113 6.50 -10.15 2.54
N TRP A 114 7.79 -10.48 2.54
CA TRP A 114 8.31 -11.70 1.91
C TRP A 114 7.84 -12.97 2.61
N ILE A 115 7.68 -12.96 3.94
CA ILE A 115 7.04 -14.03 4.70
C ILE A 115 5.57 -14.16 4.29
N THR A 116 4.87 -13.04 4.09
CA THR A 116 3.47 -13.06 3.63
C THR A 116 3.35 -13.66 2.23
N TYR A 117 4.24 -13.30 1.30
CA TYR A 117 4.32 -13.93 -0.02
C TYR A 117 4.55 -15.44 0.06
N ARG A 118 5.49 -15.88 0.91
CA ARG A 118 5.75 -17.31 1.12
C ARG A 118 4.52 -18.03 1.66
N LYS A 119 3.89 -17.51 2.72
CA LYS A 119 2.69 -18.12 3.31
C LYS A 119 1.55 -18.22 2.29
N SER A 120 1.34 -17.18 1.48
CA SER A 120 0.37 -17.20 0.38
C SER A 120 0.69 -18.29 -0.66
N GLY A 121 1.95 -18.36 -1.11
CA GLY A 121 2.43 -19.32 -2.09
C GLY A 121 2.38 -20.77 -1.62
N MET A 122 2.51 -20.99 -0.31
CA MET A 122 2.48 -22.31 0.30
C MET A 122 1.08 -22.74 0.76
N GLY A 123 0.07 -21.86 0.68
CA GLY A 123 -1.28 -22.16 1.19
C GLY A 123 -1.39 -22.12 2.72
N GLU A 124 -0.47 -21.41 3.38
CA GLU A 124 -0.33 -21.27 4.84
C GLU A 124 -0.90 -19.93 5.35
N LEU A 125 -1.36 -19.05 4.45
CA LEU A 125 -1.91 -17.76 4.84
C LEU A 125 -3.35 -17.97 5.35
N GLN A 126 -3.57 -17.87 6.67
CA GLN A 126 -4.89 -17.95 7.32
C GLN A 126 -5.80 -19.10 6.82
N GLN A 127 -5.69 -20.28 7.43
CA GLN A 127 -6.74 -21.28 7.32
C GLN A 127 -7.85 -20.95 8.33
N PRO A 128 -9.13 -20.82 7.91
CA PRO A 128 -10.22 -20.94 8.87
C PRO A 128 -10.14 -22.34 9.51
N PRO A 129 -10.32 -22.47 10.84
CA PRO A 129 -9.99 -23.69 11.59
C PRO A 129 -10.88 -24.92 11.30
N SER A 130 -11.75 -24.91 10.29
CA SER A 130 -12.82 -25.92 10.15
C SER A 130 -12.88 -26.68 8.82
N THR A 131 -11.96 -26.50 7.88
CA THR A 131 -12.03 -27.25 6.61
C THR A 131 -10.77 -28.03 6.31
N LYS A 132 -10.92 -29.35 6.12
CA LYS A 132 -9.88 -30.32 5.72
C LYS A 132 -9.33 -30.09 4.29
N HIS A 133 -9.35 -28.84 3.81
CA HIS A 133 -8.90 -28.51 2.47
C HIS A 133 -7.40 -28.23 2.47
N VAL A 134 -6.69 -28.90 1.56
CA VAL A 134 -5.30 -28.60 1.21
C VAL A 134 -5.20 -27.12 0.85
N GLY A 135 -4.33 -26.39 1.54
CA GLY A 135 -4.16 -24.94 1.38
C GLY A 135 -3.96 -24.54 -0.08
N LEU A 136 -4.69 -23.51 -0.51
CA LEU A 136 -4.61 -23.02 -1.88
C LEU A 136 -3.28 -22.29 -2.09
N LYS A 137 -2.38 -22.85 -2.89
CA LYS A 137 -1.11 -22.21 -3.23
C LYS A 137 -1.33 -21.03 -4.17
N ILE A 138 -1.10 -19.81 -3.70
CA ILE A 138 -1.29 -18.58 -4.47
C ILE A 138 -0.03 -17.75 -4.43
N TRP A 139 0.74 -17.79 -5.51
CA TRP A 139 1.86 -16.90 -5.71
C TRP A 139 1.40 -15.58 -6.31
N SER A 140 1.74 -14.48 -5.64
CA SER A 140 1.43 -13.13 -6.10
C SER A 140 2.06 -12.82 -7.46
N PHE A 141 1.42 -11.94 -8.22
CA PHE A 141 1.90 -11.52 -9.54
C PHE A 141 3.32 -10.96 -9.48
N GLU A 142 3.67 -10.21 -8.43
CA GLU A 142 5.00 -9.66 -8.23
C GLU A 142 6.08 -10.75 -8.21
N ILE A 143 5.82 -11.88 -7.55
CA ILE A 143 6.73 -13.01 -7.51
C ILE A 143 6.78 -13.71 -8.87
N ARG A 144 5.60 -14.04 -9.43
CA ARG A 144 5.50 -14.70 -10.73
C ARG A 144 6.19 -13.90 -11.85
N SER A 145 6.05 -12.58 -11.85
CA SER A 145 6.65 -11.70 -12.84
C SER A 145 8.18 -11.68 -12.78
N ARG A 146 8.76 -11.85 -11.58
CA ARG A 146 10.22 -11.83 -11.37
C ARG A 146 10.89 -13.16 -11.70
N ILE A 147 10.16 -14.27 -11.68
CA ILE A 147 10.70 -15.60 -12.04
C ILE A 147 10.59 -15.95 -13.54
N LYS A 148 9.93 -15.10 -14.36
CA LYS A 148 9.70 -15.33 -15.81
C LYS A 148 10.98 -15.52 -16.65
N HIS A 149 12.15 -15.34 -16.06
CA HIS A 149 13.45 -15.44 -16.73
C HIS A 149 14.27 -16.66 -16.27
N VAL A 150 13.69 -17.58 -15.50
CA VAL A 150 14.37 -18.80 -15.04
C VAL A 150 14.06 -19.98 -15.98
N GLU A 151 14.94 -20.17 -16.97
CA GLU A 151 14.96 -21.34 -17.85
C GLU A 151 15.59 -22.52 -17.12
N ASN A 152 14.78 -23.20 -16.30
CA ASN A 152 15.11 -24.55 -15.84
C ASN A 152 13.92 -25.45 -16.13
N ALA A 153 14.09 -26.38 -17.08
CA ALA A 153 13.01 -27.20 -17.63
C ALA A 153 12.50 -28.28 -16.66
N ASN A 154 13.27 -28.56 -15.60
CA ASN A 154 13.02 -29.68 -14.68
C ASN A 154 12.35 -29.28 -13.36
N ILE A 155 11.96 -28.01 -13.20
CA ILE A 155 11.38 -27.47 -11.95
C ILE A 155 10.03 -26.82 -12.26
N THR A 156 9.02 -27.07 -11.44
CA THR A 156 7.69 -26.46 -11.56
C THR A 156 7.74 -24.95 -11.27
N ASP A 157 6.78 -24.18 -11.79
CA ASP A 157 6.73 -22.73 -11.54
C ASP A 157 6.54 -22.39 -10.05
N ASP A 158 5.84 -23.25 -9.30
CA ASP A 158 5.67 -23.11 -7.85
C ASP A 158 6.99 -23.30 -7.09
N GLU A 159 7.77 -24.33 -7.45
CA GLU A 159 9.10 -24.55 -6.88
C GLU A 159 10.06 -23.41 -7.23
N LYS A 160 9.99 -22.86 -8.45
CA LYS A 160 10.76 -21.66 -8.83
C LYS A 160 10.39 -20.45 -7.98
N CYS A 161 9.09 -20.21 -7.76
CA CYS A 161 8.62 -19.14 -6.87
C CYS A 161 9.14 -19.32 -5.44
N GLN A 162 9.05 -20.55 -4.92
CA GLN A 162 9.49 -20.87 -3.57
C GLN A 162 11.00 -20.63 -3.41
N LEU A 163 11.83 -21.19 -4.29
CA LEU A 163 13.29 -21.02 -4.26
C LEU A 163 13.69 -19.54 -4.35
N PHE A 164 13.00 -18.76 -5.18
CA PHE A 164 13.22 -17.33 -5.30
C PHE A 164 12.89 -16.58 -4.01
N VAL A 165 11.73 -16.87 -3.41
CA VAL A 165 11.30 -16.24 -2.16
C VAL A 165 12.21 -16.62 -0.99
N ASP A 166 12.57 -17.90 -0.86
CA ASP A 166 13.50 -18.39 0.17
C ASP A 166 14.88 -17.73 0.01
N HIS A 167 15.37 -17.56 -1.21
CA HIS A 167 16.62 -16.85 -1.49
C HIS A 167 16.55 -15.37 -1.07
N CYS A 168 15.45 -14.68 -1.37
CA CYS A 168 15.27 -13.29 -0.96
C CYS A 168 15.18 -13.14 0.56
N GLN A 169 14.48 -14.04 1.24
CA GLN A 169 14.41 -14.07 2.70
C GLN A 169 15.78 -14.28 3.33
N LYS A 170 16.58 -15.22 2.78
CA LYS A 170 17.95 -15.44 3.24
C LYS A 170 18.79 -14.17 3.10
N LYS A 171 18.81 -13.54 1.92
CA LYS A 171 19.57 -12.29 1.70
C LYS A 171 19.11 -11.14 2.60
N LEU A 172 17.81 -11.03 2.89
CA LEU A 172 17.28 -10.05 3.85
C LEU A 172 17.79 -10.33 5.27
N ASN A 173 17.80 -11.59 5.70
CA ASN A 173 18.31 -11.99 7.03
C ASN A 173 19.81 -11.71 7.15
N ASP A 174 20.60 -12.12 6.16
CA ASP A 174 22.04 -11.89 6.10
C ASP A 174 22.34 -10.38 6.19
N GLN A 175 21.62 -9.55 5.43
CA GLN A 175 21.79 -8.10 5.45
C GLN A 175 21.39 -7.47 6.79
N ASN A 176 20.35 -7.98 7.45
CA ASN A 176 19.93 -7.50 8.76
C ASN A 176 21.00 -7.79 9.82
N GLU A 177 21.61 -8.97 9.76
CA GLU A 177 22.70 -9.33 10.67
C GLU A 177 23.95 -8.47 10.46
N ILE A 178 24.26 -8.12 9.20
CA ILE A 178 25.32 -7.14 8.89
C ILE A 178 25.02 -5.79 9.55
N TYR A 179 23.79 -5.27 9.44
CA TYR A 179 23.43 -3.99 10.04
C TYR A 179 23.40 -4.03 11.57
N ARG A 180 22.97 -5.13 12.19
CA ARG A 180 23.05 -5.32 13.64
C ARG A 180 24.49 -5.26 14.15
N ASN A 181 25.40 -5.95 13.45
CA ASN A 181 26.82 -5.94 13.80
C ASN A 181 27.44 -4.55 13.62
N GLN A 182 27.12 -3.85 12.51
CA GLN A 182 27.55 -2.47 12.31
C GLN A 182 27.02 -1.52 13.38
N LEU A 183 25.75 -1.68 13.77
CA LEU A 183 25.11 -0.87 14.81
C LEU A 183 25.88 -1.03 16.13
N ARG A 184 26.14 -2.28 16.54
CA ARG A 184 26.92 -2.58 17.75
C ARG A 184 28.32 -1.97 17.74
N CYS A 185 29.02 -2.02 16.62
CA CYS A 185 30.35 -1.41 16.49
C CYS A 185 30.32 0.12 16.47
N ARG A 186 29.22 0.75 16.02
CA ARG A 186 29.07 2.19 15.94
C ARG A 186 28.64 2.78 17.28
N THR A 187 27.71 2.14 17.97
CA THR A 187 27.31 2.56 19.32
C THR A 187 28.49 2.53 20.29
N SER A 188 29.39 1.54 20.18
CA SER A 188 30.61 1.49 21.00
C SER A 188 31.64 2.59 20.72
N ARG A 189 31.53 3.32 19.59
CA ARG A 189 32.40 4.46 19.25
C ARG A 189 31.88 5.79 19.77
N VAL A 190 30.61 5.84 20.18
CA VAL A 190 30.02 7.04 20.77
C VAL A 190 30.29 7.01 22.26
N MET A 191 31.20 7.88 22.72
CA MET A 191 31.46 8.07 24.14
C MET A 191 30.17 8.46 24.88
N ASP A 192 29.86 7.74 25.95
CA ASP A 192 28.64 7.90 26.76
C ASP A 192 27.34 7.71 25.96
N TYR A 193 27.28 6.73 25.05
CA TYR A 193 26.02 6.33 24.43
C TYR A 193 25.05 5.80 25.49
N THR A 194 23.93 6.49 25.70
CA THR A 194 22.97 6.17 26.76
C THR A 194 21.64 5.64 26.19
N SER A 195 20.91 4.88 27.01
CA SER A 195 19.56 4.41 26.67
C SER A 195 18.60 5.55 26.28
N PRO A 196 18.59 6.72 26.94
CA PRO A 196 17.83 7.89 26.48
C PRO A 196 18.19 8.36 25.07
N MET A 197 19.47 8.32 24.67
CA MET A 197 19.87 8.69 23.30
C MET A 197 19.32 7.70 22.28
N GLU A 198 19.42 6.41 22.59
CA GLU A 198 18.87 5.35 21.73
C GLU A 198 17.36 5.50 21.54
N LEU A 199 16.61 5.71 22.62
CA LEU A 199 15.16 5.90 22.57
C LEU A 199 14.76 7.15 21.77
N THR A 200 15.51 8.24 21.90
CA THR A 200 15.26 9.46 21.13
C THR A 200 15.51 9.24 19.64
N ILE A 201 16.62 8.60 19.28
CA ILE A 201 16.92 8.25 17.89
C ILE A 201 15.86 7.30 17.35
N GLU A 202 15.49 6.26 18.10
CA GLU A 202 14.46 5.31 17.71
C GLU A 202 13.13 6.00 17.44
N LYS A 203 12.71 6.92 18.33
CA LYS A 203 11.49 7.71 18.17
C LYS A 203 11.54 8.57 16.92
N PHE A 204 12.66 9.28 16.70
CA PHE A 204 12.86 10.12 15.52
C PHE A 204 12.80 9.29 14.22
N ILE A 205 13.47 8.13 14.19
CA ILE A 205 13.42 7.22 13.05
C ILE A 205 12.01 6.69 12.81
N LYS A 206 11.31 6.22 13.86
CA LYS A 206 9.94 5.70 13.75
C LYS A 206 8.98 6.75 13.19
N GLN A 207 9.15 8.02 13.54
CA GLN A 207 8.37 9.13 13.01
C GLN A 207 8.67 9.37 11.51
N GLY A 208 9.95 9.44 11.13
CA GLY A 208 10.33 9.62 9.72
C GLY A 208 10.01 8.42 8.81
N PHE A 209 9.87 7.22 9.38
CA PHE A 209 9.56 5.97 8.66
C PHE A 209 8.05 5.72 8.47
N LEU A 210 7.17 6.58 9.01
CA LEU A 210 5.72 6.33 9.02
C LEU A 210 5.14 6.12 7.62
N CYS A 211 5.58 6.90 6.63
CA CYS A 211 5.09 6.79 5.25
C CYS A 211 5.45 5.43 4.65
N GLN A 212 6.73 5.03 4.71
CA GLN A 212 7.19 3.75 4.19
C GLN A 212 6.53 2.58 4.93
N ARG A 213 6.36 2.69 6.25
CA ARG A 213 5.64 1.70 7.05
C ARG A 213 4.23 1.46 6.50
N ILE A 214 3.47 2.53 6.27
CA ILE A 214 2.11 2.44 5.72
C ILE A 214 2.13 1.76 4.36
N GLU A 215 3.05 2.15 3.46
CA GLU A 215 3.16 1.53 2.13
C GLU A 215 3.35 0.01 2.20
N TYR A 216 4.27 -0.48 3.03
CA TYR A 216 4.47 -1.93 3.20
C TYR A 216 3.30 -2.61 3.88
N ASP A 217 2.68 -1.98 4.88
CA ASP A 217 1.50 -2.55 5.55
C ASP A 217 0.32 -2.68 4.55
N CYS A 218 0.13 -1.70 3.66
CA CYS A 218 -0.92 -1.79 2.62
C CYS A 218 -0.59 -2.84 1.54
N GLN A 219 0.68 -3.10 1.22
CA GLN A 219 1.10 -4.21 0.35
C GLN A 219 0.86 -5.57 1.02
N ILE A 220 1.23 -5.74 2.29
CA ILE A 220 0.97 -6.97 3.06
C ILE A 220 -0.54 -7.28 3.08
N SER A 221 -1.36 -6.27 3.41
CA SER A 221 -2.82 -6.38 3.40
C SER A 221 -3.36 -6.75 2.01
N LEU A 222 -2.74 -6.27 0.92
CA LEU A 222 -3.16 -6.60 -0.44
C LEU A 222 -2.93 -8.08 -0.74
N VAL A 223 -1.78 -8.64 -0.36
CA VAL A 223 -1.49 -10.08 -0.52
C VAL A 223 -2.52 -10.92 0.25
N GLN A 224 -2.80 -10.54 1.50
CA GLN A 224 -3.81 -11.21 2.32
C GLN A 224 -5.20 -11.17 1.68
N TYR A 225 -5.62 -10.01 1.18
CA TYR A 225 -6.90 -9.86 0.51
C TYR A 225 -7.01 -10.75 -0.73
N HIS A 226 -6.00 -10.75 -1.61
CA HIS A 226 -6.00 -11.57 -2.82
C HIS A 226 -6.04 -13.06 -2.52
N TYR A 227 -5.29 -13.50 -1.50
CA TYR A 227 -5.32 -14.88 -1.05
C TYR A 227 -6.72 -15.27 -0.58
N THR A 228 -7.31 -14.51 0.35
CA THR A 228 -8.64 -14.77 0.89
C THR A 228 -9.72 -14.76 -0.19
N ASP A 229 -9.68 -13.78 -1.11
CA ASP A 229 -10.63 -13.68 -2.22
C ASP A 229 -10.55 -14.91 -3.15
N ALA A 230 -9.33 -15.38 -3.47
CA ALA A 230 -9.14 -16.57 -4.29
C ALA A 230 -9.56 -17.87 -3.59
N VAL A 231 -9.34 -17.99 -2.27
CA VAL A 231 -9.85 -19.12 -1.48
C VAL A 231 -11.37 -19.15 -1.51
N LEU A 232 -12.03 -18.02 -1.23
CA LEU A 232 -13.49 -17.92 -1.25
C LEU A 232 -14.08 -18.23 -2.63
N LYS A 233 -13.44 -17.73 -3.71
CA LYS A 233 -13.82 -18.08 -5.09
C LYS A 233 -13.70 -19.58 -5.35
N ARG A 234 -12.59 -20.20 -4.96
CA ARG A 234 -12.37 -21.64 -5.18
C ARG A 234 -13.39 -22.47 -4.39
N GLN A 235 -13.65 -22.12 -3.14
CA GLN A 235 -14.67 -22.79 -2.33
C GLN A 235 -16.06 -22.64 -2.96
N TYR A 236 -16.39 -21.46 -3.48
CA TYR A 236 -17.67 -21.25 -4.16
C TYR A 236 -17.80 -22.12 -5.42
N LEU A 237 -16.73 -22.29 -6.19
CA LEU A 237 -16.73 -23.15 -7.38
C LEU A 237 -16.82 -24.65 -7.06
N ILE A 238 -16.34 -25.08 -5.89
CA ILE A 238 -16.46 -26.48 -5.43
C ILE A 238 -17.92 -26.87 -5.18
N GLU A 239 -18.78 -25.89 -4.85
CA GLU A 239 -20.23 -26.09 -4.72
C GLU A 239 -20.93 -26.30 -6.08
N ASN A 240 -20.18 -26.33 -7.19
CA ASN A 240 -20.66 -26.51 -8.57
C ASN A 240 -21.78 -25.54 -8.95
N PRO A 241 -21.56 -24.21 -8.85
CA PRO A 241 -22.53 -23.21 -9.24
C PRO A 241 -22.86 -23.31 -10.73
N ASN A 242 -24.12 -23.09 -11.09
CA ASN A 242 -24.50 -22.86 -12.47
C ASN A 242 -24.02 -21.48 -12.96
N GLU A 243 -24.06 -21.25 -14.28
CA GLU A 243 -23.57 -20.00 -14.88
C GLU A 243 -24.31 -18.77 -14.33
N ASN A 244 -25.62 -18.87 -14.08
CA ASN A 244 -26.40 -17.76 -13.53
C ASN A 244 -25.93 -17.40 -12.12
N GLN A 245 -25.67 -18.38 -11.26
CA GLN A 245 -25.15 -18.19 -9.89
C GLN A 245 -23.74 -17.57 -9.91
N ILE A 246 -22.90 -17.99 -10.87
CA ILE A 246 -21.59 -17.38 -11.11
C ILE A 246 -21.72 -15.89 -11.49
N GLN A 247 -22.60 -15.56 -12.43
CA GLN A 247 -22.78 -14.18 -12.91
C GLN A 247 -23.41 -13.29 -11.84
N LEU A 248 -24.36 -13.84 -11.09
CA LEU A 248 -24.93 -13.23 -9.91
C LEU A 248 -23.86 -12.83 -8.90
N PHE A 249 -22.98 -13.78 -8.53
CA PHE A 249 -21.93 -13.53 -7.56
C PHE A 249 -20.94 -12.45 -8.04
N LYS A 250 -20.53 -12.51 -9.31
CA LYS A 250 -19.70 -11.46 -9.94
C LYS A 250 -20.34 -10.08 -9.83
N ARG A 251 -21.62 -9.97 -10.18
CA ARG A 251 -22.37 -8.71 -10.18
C ARG A 251 -22.48 -8.12 -8.78
N LEU A 252 -22.86 -8.93 -7.79
CA LEU A 252 -22.96 -8.49 -6.40
C LEU A 252 -21.61 -8.03 -5.85
N CYS A 253 -20.51 -8.74 -6.13
CA CYS A 253 -19.18 -8.28 -5.73
C CYS A 253 -18.78 -6.93 -6.35
N LYS A 254 -19.11 -6.72 -7.64
CA LYS A 254 -18.82 -5.44 -8.31
C LYS A 254 -19.61 -4.29 -7.68
N LEU A 255 -20.93 -4.45 -7.52
CA LEU A 255 -21.79 -3.44 -6.89
C LEU A 255 -21.34 -3.15 -5.45
N LYS A 256 -20.97 -4.19 -4.71
CA LYS A 256 -20.47 -4.06 -3.35
C LYS A 256 -19.18 -3.25 -3.27
N TYR A 257 -18.27 -3.46 -4.20
CA TYR A 257 -17.03 -2.67 -4.28
C TYR A 257 -17.32 -1.19 -4.57
N GLU A 258 -18.22 -0.89 -5.51
CA GLU A 258 -18.61 0.48 -5.85
C GLU A 258 -19.33 1.18 -4.67
N GLU A 259 -20.24 0.47 -3.99
CA GLU A 259 -20.89 0.93 -2.76
C GLU A 259 -19.89 1.23 -1.65
N ALA A 260 -18.98 0.29 -1.36
CA ALA A 260 -17.96 0.46 -0.34
C ALA A 260 -17.04 1.66 -0.66
N ILE A 261 -16.56 1.79 -1.89
CA ILE A 261 -15.67 2.91 -2.27
C ILE A 261 -16.34 4.25 -2.03
N THR A 262 -17.57 4.42 -2.52
CA THR A 262 -18.29 5.70 -2.42
C THR A 262 -18.62 6.02 -0.97
N LYS A 263 -19.02 5.03 -0.18
CA LYS A 263 -19.23 5.15 1.28
C LYS A 263 -17.97 5.62 2.02
N TYR A 264 -16.85 4.93 1.84
CA TYR A 264 -15.61 5.31 2.55
C TYR A 264 -15.00 6.61 2.01
N HIS A 265 -15.22 6.95 0.73
CA HIS A 265 -14.84 8.25 0.18
C HIS A 265 -15.61 9.40 0.83
N PHE A 266 -16.93 9.29 0.90
CA PHE A 266 -17.78 10.27 1.57
C PHE A 266 -17.40 10.41 3.05
N ASN A 267 -17.20 9.29 3.77
CA ASN A 267 -16.79 9.32 5.17
C ASN A 267 -15.43 10.02 5.37
N SER A 268 -14.47 9.79 4.45
CA SER A 268 -13.18 10.48 4.47
C SER A 268 -13.35 11.98 4.29
N LEU A 269 -14.16 12.43 3.33
CA LEU A 269 -14.43 13.86 3.11
C LEU A 269 -15.14 14.49 4.31
N LYS A 270 -16.11 13.78 4.88
CA LYS A 270 -16.85 14.22 6.08
C LYS A 270 -15.93 14.43 7.28
N GLN A 271 -14.89 13.62 7.44
CA GLN A 271 -13.89 13.78 8.50
C GLN A 271 -12.93 14.96 8.25
N CYS A 272 -12.56 15.22 6.99
CA CYS A 272 -11.61 16.30 6.65
C CYS A 272 -12.20 17.71 6.69
N ILE A 273 -13.51 17.88 6.47
CA ILE A 273 -14.15 19.22 6.37
C ILE A 273 -14.14 19.99 7.71
N PRO A 274 -14.49 19.39 8.87
CA PRO A 274 -14.38 20.07 10.17
C PRO A 274 -12.93 20.47 10.53
N GLU A 275 -11.95 19.68 10.11
CA GLU A 275 -10.52 19.93 10.36
C GLU A 275 -9.99 21.10 9.50
N HIS A 276 -10.55 21.33 8.31
CA HIS A 276 -10.18 22.48 7.47
C HIS A 276 -10.62 23.83 8.05
N SER A 277 -11.75 23.90 8.76
CA SER A 277 -12.18 25.12 9.45
C SER A 277 -11.33 25.48 10.68
N THR A 278 -10.54 24.54 11.22
CA THR A 278 -9.75 24.72 12.46
C THR A 278 -8.24 24.87 12.22
N LEU A 279 -7.71 24.49 11.05
CA LEU A 279 -6.27 24.58 10.73
C LEU A 279 -5.88 25.95 10.12
N ASN A 280 -5.86 26.98 10.96
CA ASN A 280 -5.36 28.33 10.58
C ASN A 280 -3.87 28.36 10.19
N SER A 281 -3.08 27.33 10.55
CA SER A 281 -1.63 27.27 10.28
C SER A 281 -1.28 26.87 8.84
N ILE A 282 -2.10 26.03 8.20
CA ILE A 282 -1.87 25.51 6.83
C ILE A 282 -2.50 26.42 5.75
N ARG A 283 -3.39 27.34 6.17
CA ARG A 283 -4.14 28.27 5.31
C ARG A 283 -3.23 29.09 4.38
N ASN A 284 -2.05 29.48 4.85
CA ASN A 284 -1.15 30.37 4.11
C ASN A 284 -0.16 29.67 3.16
N GLN A 285 -0.02 28.33 3.22
CA GLN A 285 0.99 27.61 2.41
C GLN A 285 0.43 27.03 1.09
N LEU A 286 -0.88 26.83 0.99
CA LEU A 286 -1.51 26.16 -0.18
C LEU A 286 -2.08 27.13 -1.22
N ILE A 287 -2.29 28.39 -0.85
CA ILE A 287 -2.72 29.42 -1.78
C ILE A 287 -1.46 29.93 -2.47
N GLY A 288 -1.20 29.42 -3.68
CA GLY A 288 -0.04 29.82 -4.46
C GLY A 288 0.02 31.34 -4.61
N THR A 289 1.19 31.92 -4.39
CA THR A 289 1.40 33.36 -4.60
C THR A 289 1.14 33.69 -6.06
N SER A 290 0.27 34.67 -6.31
CA SER A 290 -0.01 35.13 -7.66
C SER A 290 1.12 36.07 -8.07
N SER A 291 1.91 35.67 -9.07
CA SER A 291 2.99 36.49 -9.64
C SER A 291 2.47 37.87 -10.11
N VAL A 292 1.19 37.96 -10.45
CA VAL A 292 0.50 39.21 -10.80
C VAL A 292 0.37 40.13 -9.59
N ILE A 293 0.00 39.59 -8.42
CA ILE A 293 -0.12 40.37 -7.17
C ILE A 293 1.27 40.81 -6.70
N ASP A 294 2.26 39.92 -6.77
CA ASP A 294 3.63 40.21 -6.33
C ASP A 294 4.31 41.31 -7.17
N SER A 295 3.87 41.50 -8.41
CA SER A 295 4.37 42.53 -9.34
C SER A 295 3.85 43.96 -9.04
N ILE A 296 2.83 44.13 -8.19
CA ILE A 296 2.24 45.43 -7.88
C ILE A 296 3.25 46.30 -7.12
N GLN A 297 3.73 47.40 -7.69
CA GLN A 297 4.77 48.24 -7.06
C GLN A 297 4.32 48.91 -5.76
N ASP A 298 3.06 49.35 -5.69
CA ASP A 298 2.49 49.95 -4.48
C ASP A 298 2.29 48.88 -3.39
N ILE A 299 3.02 49.02 -2.28
CA ILE A 299 3.02 48.08 -1.15
C ILE A 299 1.63 47.98 -0.51
N THR A 300 0.89 49.08 -0.42
CA THR A 300 -0.43 49.13 0.20
C THR A 300 -1.46 48.40 -0.66
N VAL A 301 -1.44 48.67 -1.97
CA VAL A 301 -2.31 47.99 -2.95
C VAL A 301 -1.96 46.50 -3.04
N ARG A 302 -0.67 46.15 -3.02
CA ARG A 302 -0.19 44.76 -3.01
C ARG A 302 -0.72 44.00 -1.79
N LYS A 303 -0.56 44.56 -0.58
CA LYS A 303 -1.05 43.94 0.67
C LYS A 303 -2.56 43.75 0.65
N LYS A 304 -3.32 44.76 0.21
CA LYS A 304 -4.78 44.70 0.11
C LYS A 304 -5.24 43.62 -0.89
N SER A 305 -4.61 43.59 -2.06
CA SER A 305 -4.93 42.62 -3.12
C SER A 305 -4.54 41.19 -2.73
N SER A 306 -3.40 41.02 -2.06
CA SER A 306 -2.95 39.73 -1.51
C SER A 306 -3.94 39.20 -0.47
N LYS A 307 -4.37 40.05 0.47
CA LYS A 307 -5.39 39.68 1.47
C LYS A 307 -6.70 39.26 0.80
N HIS A 308 -7.20 40.05 -0.15
CA HIS A 308 -8.45 39.74 -0.85
C HIS A 308 -8.36 38.44 -1.68
N TYR A 309 -7.24 38.21 -2.36
CA TYR A 309 -7.00 36.97 -3.09
C TYR A 309 -6.99 35.75 -2.17
N ILE A 310 -6.36 35.85 -1.00
CA ILE A 310 -6.40 34.79 0.01
C ILE A 310 -7.84 34.52 0.44
N GLU A 311 -8.62 35.56 0.79
CA GLU A 311 -10.03 35.41 1.17
C GLU A 311 -10.87 34.72 0.08
N VAL A 312 -10.72 35.12 -1.18
CA VAL A 312 -11.45 34.51 -2.31
C VAL A 312 -11.01 33.07 -2.56
N ALA A 313 -9.71 32.79 -2.50
CA ALA A 313 -9.17 31.44 -2.68
C ALA A 313 -9.62 30.49 -1.55
N GLU A 314 -9.72 30.99 -0.31
CA GLU A 314 -10.25 30.25 0.83
C GLU A 314 -11.74 29.93 0.63
N GLN A 315 -12.55 30.93 0.29
CA GLN A 315 -13.97 30.72 0.03
C GLN A 315 -14.20 29.71 -1.10
N ALA A 316 -13.50 29.86 -2.23
CA ALA A 316 -13.60 28.94 -3.35
C ALA A 316 -13.20 27.50 -2.98
N LYS A 317 -12.17 27.35 -2.12
CA LYS A 317 -11.75 26.03 -1.62
C LYS A 317 -12.84 25.40 -0.74
N ASP A 318 -13.43 26.16 0.18
CA ASP A 318 -14.49 25.67 1.06
C ASP A 318 -15.73 25.28 0.24
N ASP A 319 -16.10 26.09 -0.74
CA ASP A 319 -17.20 25.80 -1.68
C ASP A 319 -16.95 24.51 -2.48
N ILE A 320 -15.73 24.32 -3.00
CA ILE A 320 -15.34 23.09 -3.72
C ILE A 320 -15.38 21.88 -2.78
N MET A 321 -14.95 22.00 -1.54
CA MET A 321 -14.97 20.90 -0.56
C MET A 321 -16.41 20.50 -0.19
N ILE A 322 -17.31 21.48 -0.02
CA ILE A 322 -18.74 21.24 0.19
C ILE A 322 -19.33 20.55 -1.04
N LEU A 323 -19.08 21.06 -2.25
CA LEU A 323 -19.57 20.47 -3.49
C LEU A 323 -19.06 19.02 -3.68
N ALA A 324 -17.78 18.77 -3.38
CA ALA A 324 -17.19 17.44 -3.46
C ALA A 324 -17.84 16.47 -2.46
N ARG A 325 -18.11 16.92 -1.21
CA ARG A 325 -18.82 16.12 -0.21
C ARG A 325 -20.23 15.79 -0.67
N ASP A 326 -20.98 16.77 -1.13
CA ASP A 326 -22.39 16.60 -1.50
C ASP A 326 -22.51 15.70 -2.75
N THR A 327 -21.56 15.83 -3.69
CA THR A 327 -21.43 14.92 -4.84
C THR A 327 -21.13 13.50 -4.40
N ALA A 328 -20.17 13.32 -3.48
CA ALA A 328 -19.81 12.00 -2.94
C ALA A 328 -20.97 11.37 -2.15
N GLU A 329 -21.75 12.17 -1.42
CA GLU A 329 -22.95 11.73 -0.72
C GLU A 329 -24.03 11.25 -1.69
N GLY A 330 -24.29 12.01 -2.75
CA GLY A 330 -25.22 11.63 -3.81
C GLY A 330 -24.84 10.30 -4.45
N GLN A 331 -23.56 10.13 -4.81
CA GLN A 331 -23.03 8.87 -5.35
C GLN A 331 -23.18 7.71 -4.37
N MET A 332 -22.81 7.91 -3.10
CA MET A 332 -22.95 6.89 -2.05
C MET A 332 -24.41 6.42 -1.94
N ARG A 333 -25.36 7.36 -1.85
CA ARG A 333 -26.80 7.02 -1.77
C ARG A 333 -27.27 6.26 -3.01
N GLN A 334 -26.81 6.64 -4.19
CA GLN A 334 -27.15 5.96 -5.46
C GLN A 334 -26.66 4.51 -5.46
N TYR A 335 -25.37 4.28 -5.20
CA TYR A 335 -24.80 2.94 -5.19
C TYR A 335 -25.35 2.07 -4.06
N GLN A 336 -25.59 2.64 -2.89
CA GLN A 336 -26.23 1.92 -1.78
C GLN A 336 -27.65 1.48 -2.15
N LYS A 337 -28.44 2.36 -2.77
CA LYS A 337 -29.79 2.03 -3.26
C LYS A 337 -29.73 0.93 -4.33
N GLN A 338 -28.82 1.05 -5.29
CA GLN A 338 -28.65 0.06 -6.36
C GLN A 338 -28.24 -1.31 -5.80
N TYR A 339 -27.27 -1.35 -4.88
CA TYR A 339 -26.85 -2.57 -4.23
C TYR A 339 -28.00 -3.23 -3.45
N ASN A 340 -28.72 -2.46 -2.63
CA ASN A 340 -29.85 -2.99 -1.85
C ASN A 340 -30.99 -3.49 -2.74
N MET A 341 -31.29 -2.78 -3.83
CA MET A 341 -32.29 -3.18 -4.81
C MET A 341 -31.90 -4.50 -5.48
N GLU A 342 -30.66 -4.61 -5.97
CA GLU A 342 -30.18 -5.83 -6.60
C GLU A 342 -30.21 -6.98 -5.60
N MET A 343 -29.66 -6.79 -4.38
CA MET A 343 -29.65 -7.82 -3.34
C MET A 343 -31.08 -8.31 -3.01
N ASN A 344 -32.06 -7.40 -2.92
CA ASN A 344 -33.45 -7.77 -2.70
C ASN A 344 -34.05 -8.55 -3.88
N GLN A 345 -33.77 -8.13 -5.12
CA GLN A 345 -34.20 -8.85 -6.32
C GLN A 345 -33.61 -10.26 -6.37
N VAL A 346 -32.33 -10.41 -6.02
CA VAL A 346 -31.66 -11.70 -5.90
C VAL A 346 -32.41 -12.59 -4.92
N TRP A 347 -32.65 -12.13 -3.70
CA TRP A 347 -33.35 -12.92 -2.69
C TRP A 347 -34.80 -13.23 -3.04
N GLN A 348 -35.47 -12.36 -3.79
CA GLN A 348 -36.81 -12.63 -4.30
C GLN A 348 -36.78 -13.67 -5.42
N HIS A 349 -35.84 -13.56 -6.36
CA HIS A 349 -35.69 -14.50 -7.46
C HIS A 349 -35.29 -15.89 -6.97
N GLU A 350 -34.39 -16.00 -5.99
CA GLU A 350 -34.02 -17.25 -5.32
C GLU A 350 -35.22 -18.00 -4.73
N LYS A 351 -36.23 -17.28 -4.22
CA LYS A 351 -37.46 -17.90 -3.69
C LYS A 351 -38.34 -18.51 -4.78
N THR A 352 -38.23 -18.02 -6.01
CA THR A 352 -39.04 -18.46 -7.17
C THR A 352 -38.37 -19.54 -8.01
N LEU A 353 -37.06 -19.73 -7.88
CA LEU A 353 -36.32 -20.73 -8.64
C LEU A 353 -36.64 -22.17 -8.19
N PRO A 354 -36.56 -23.16 -9.09
CA PRO A 354 -36.52 -24.59 -8.74
C PRO A 354 -35.38 -24.91 -7.76
N LEU A 355 -35.56 -25.89 -6.86
CA LEU A 355 -34.61 -26.22 -5.78
C LEU A 355 -33.18 -26.51 -6.30
N ASP A 356 -33.05 -27.14 -7.46
CA ASP A 356 -31.80 -27.47 -8.13
C ASP A 356 -31.07 -26.25 -8.72
N GLN A 357 -31.74 -25.10 -8.81
CA GLN A 357 -31.20 -23.85 -9.34
C GLN A 357 -30.93 -22.79 -8.26
N ARG A 358 -31.32 -23.07 -7.02
CA ARG A 358 -31.13 -22.17 -5.87
C ARG A 358 -29.70 -22.19 -5.35
N LEU A 359 -29.30 -21.09 -4.74
CA LEU A 359 -28.07 -21.01 -3.96
C LEU A 359 -28.17 -21.93 -2.74
N THR A 360 -27.14 -22.75 -2.53
CA THR A 360 -27.02 -23.52 -1.29
C THR A 360 -26.69 -22.59 -0.12
N SER A 361 -26.98 -23.01 1.11
CA SER A 361 -26.61 -22.26 2.32
C SER A 361 -25.09 -21.98 2.37
N THR A 362 -24.28 -22.95 1.93
CA THR A 362 -22.82 -22.79 1.82
C THR A 362 -22.44 -21.70 0.83
N MET A 363 -23.06 -21.67 -0.35
CA MET A 363 -22.83 -20.65 -1.37
C MET A 363 -23.17 -19.25 -0.86
N ILE A 364 -24.31 -19.11 -0.18
CA ILE A 364 -24.74 -17.85 0.45
C ILE A 364 -23.69 -17.36 1.45
N HIS A 365 -23.25 -18.23 2.36
CA HIS A 365 -22.22 -17.90 3.35
C HIS A 365 -20.88 -17.48 2.73
N LEU A 366 -20.47 -18.17 1.66
CA LEU A 366 -19.24 -17.82 0.92
C LEU A 366 -19.38 -16.46 0.22
N MET A 367 -20.56 -16.16 -0.32
CA MET A 367 -20.86 -14.86 -0.90
C MET A 367 -20.77 -13.76 0.15
N GLU A 368 -21.45 -13.91 1.29
CA GLU A 368 -21.43 -12.95 2.39
C GLU A 368 -20.00 -12.70 2.91
N LYS A 369 -19.21 -13.76 3.11
CA LYS A 369 -17.81 -13.64 3.51
C LYS A 369 -16.98 -12.84 2.51
N ARG A 370 -17.19 -13.06 1.20
CA ARG A 370 -16.45 -12.33 0.17
C ARG A 370 -16.88 -10.86 0.09
N LEU A 371 -18.17 -10.57 0.27
CA LEU A 371 -18.68 -9.20 0.34
C LEU A 371 -18.11 -8.46 1.56
N ALA A 372 -18.03 -9.12 2.72
CA ALA A 372 -17.39 -8.57 3.92
C ALA A 372 -15.86 -8.36 3.72
N ASN A 373 -15.19 -9.28 3.01
CA ASN A 373 -13.77 -9.13 2.67
C ASN A 373 -13.53 -7.90 1.77
N ILE A 374 -14.47 -7.58 0.87
CA ILE A 374 -14.43 -6.35 0.05
C ILE A 374 -14.55 -5.11 0.96
N ASP A 375 -15.53 -5.08 1.85
CA ASP A 375 -15.69 -3.96 2.80
C ASP A 375 -14.43 -3.72 3.62
N ALA A 376 -13.90 -4.78 4.24
CA ALA A 376 -12.70 -4.72 5.06
C ALA A 376 -11.49 -4.19 4.27
N ARG A 377 -11.35 -4.59 3.00
CA ARG A 377 -10.26 -4.10 2.14
C ARG A 377 -10.41 -2.62 1.82
N VAL A 378 -11.60 -2.19 1.42
CA VAL A 378 -11.85 -0.78 1.09
C VAL A 378 -11.64 0.09 2.33
N GLU A 379 -12.19 -0.31 3.48
CA GLU A 379 -11.97 0.37 4.76
C GLU A 379 -10.49 0.56 5.06
N TYR A 380 -9.71 -0.52 4.94
CA TYR A 380 -8.29 -0.50 5.23
C TYR A 380 -7.53 0.46 4.29
N ILE A 381 -7.88 0.51 3.01
CA ILE A 381 -7.30 1.48 2.05
C ILE A 381 -7.56 2.92 2.52
N TYR A 382 -8.79 3.24 2.92
CA TYR A 382 -9.13 4.59 3.39
C TYR A 382 -8.48 4.92 4.74
N LYS A 383 -8.31 3.92 5.63
CA LYS A 383 -7.50 4.07 6.84
C LYS A 383 -6.04 4.39 6.53
N CYS A 384 -5.41 3.70 5.57
CA CYS A 384 -4.07 4.03 5.07
C CYS A 384 -4.02 5.48 4.53
N LYS A 385 -5.01 5.89 3.71
CA LYS A 385 -5.09 7.24 3.14
C LYS A 385 -5.20 8.33 4.21
N ALA A 386 -6.06 8.15 5.20
CA ALA A 386 -6.23 9.08 6.30
C ALA A 386 -4.94 9.26 7.12
N GLN A 387 -4.23 8.15 7.41
CA GLN A 387 -2.94 8.22 8.10
C GLN A 387 -1.88 8.97 7.28
N LEU A 388 -1.79 8.72 5.97
CA LEU A 388 -0.86 9.44 5.10
C LEU A 388 -1.19 10.95 5.03
N PHE A 389 -2.47 11.31 4.98
CA PHE A 389 -2.89 12.71 5.00
C PHE A 389 -2.50 13.40 6.32
N GLN A 390 -2.75 12.76 7.46
CA GLN A 390 -2.34 13.29 8.78
C GLN A 390 -0.82 13.46 8.89
N ILE A 391 -0.03 12.56 8.29
CA ILE A 391 1.43 12.69 8.27
C ILE A 391 1.86 13.89 7.43
N LYS A 392 1.29 14.07 6.23
CA LYS A 392 1.59 15.22 5.35
C LYS A 392 1.22 16.57 5.96
N ILE A 393 0.20 16.60 6.82
CA ILE A 393 -0.17 17.81 7.58
C ILE A 393 0.84 18.13 8.69
N LYS A 394 1.41 17.11 9.32
CA LYS A 394 2.28 17.25 10.50
C LYS A 394 3.76 17.46 10.15
N ILE A 395 4.17 17.16 8.93
CA ILE A 395 5.54 17.36 8.45
C ILE A 395 5.53 18.65 7.61
N PRO A 396 6.12 19.76 8.10
CA PRO A 396 6.19 21.03 7.38
C PRO A 396 7.04 20.96 6.10
#